data_AF-A0A944L3U4-F1
#
_entry.id   AF-A0A944L3U4-F1
#
_cell.length_a   1.000
_cell.length_b   1.000
_cell.length_c   1.000
_cell.angle_alpha   90.00
_cell.angle_beta   90.00
_cell.angle_gamma   90.00
#
_symmetry.space_group_name_H-M   'P 1'
#
loop_
_entity.id
_entity.type
_entity.pdbx_description
1 polymer ?
#
loop_
_entity_poly.entity_id
_entity_poly.type
_entity_poly.pdbx_seq_one_letter_code
_entity_poly.pdbx_strand_id
1 'polypeptide(L)'
;MTIRRDNDQVVWNEWRNPDSDEVDLPEIRFDAEQYDAEVERATADHHWEWPARTVARLLEQEFRGHTDWLTRWECELGGVSAWLWERDQINLFLFHPGRSAIGQDRPWLQFRMLLSISSDDPLDQAEQFAEQLVAGDPREAAEVAGGSPEFAGQLGYPWPQRRRT
;
A
#
# COMPACT_ATOMS: atom_id res chain seq x y z
N MET A 1 -5.14 19.23 -1.17
CA MET A 1 -5.08 19.09 -2.63
C MET A 1 -6.32 18.38 -3.07
N THR A 2 -7.08 18.99 -3.96
CA THR A 2 -8.32 18.45 -4.51
C THR A 2 -8.16 18.38 -6.02
N ILE A 3 -8.48 17.22 -6.60
CA ILE A 3 -8.47 17.00 -8.05
C ILE A 3 -9.93 16.79 -8.47
N ARG A 4 -10.43 17.65 -9.36
CA ARG A 4 -11.82 17.56 -9.88
C ARG A 4 -11.85 17.69 -11.39
N ARG A 5 -12.82 17.02 -12.02
CA ARG A 5 -13.15 17.23 -13.43
C ARG A 5 -14.16 18.37 -13.55
N ASP A 6 -13.93 19.25 -14.50
CA ASP A 6 -14.77 20.39 -14.85
C ASP A 6 -14.92 20.43 -16.37
N ASN A 7 -15.93 19.72 -16.90
CA ASN A 7 -16.16 19.55 -18.33
C ASN A 7 -14.94 18.98 -19.07
N ASP A 8 -14.35 19.77 -19.95
CA ASP A 8 -13.16 19.50 -20.76
C ASP A 8 -11.85 19.78 -20.01
N GLN A 9 -11.92 20.10 -18.72
CA GLN A 9 -10.75 20.40 -17.90
C GLN A 9 -10.64 19.51 -16.66
N VAL A 10 -9.41 19.26 -16.24
CA VAL A 10 -9.07 18.73 -14.91
C VAL A 10 -8.43 19.84 -14.10
N VAL A 11 -8.99 20.10 -12.92
CA VAL A 11 -8.62 21.21 -12.06
C VAL A 11 -7.97 20.65 -10.79
N TRP A 12 -6.74 21.11 -10.54
CA TRP A 12 -6.01 20.86 -9.30
C TRP A 12 -6.04 22.15 -8.48
N ASN A 13 -6.60 22.09 -7.27
CA ASN A 13 -6.67 23.26 -6.40
C ASN A 13 -6.51 22.86 -4.93
N GLU A 14 -6.51 23.88 -4.06
CA GLU A 14 -6.38 23.71 -2.61
C GLU A 14 -5.18 22.84 -2.23
N TRP A 15 -4.09 22.95 -2.98
CA TRP A 15 -2.85 22.34 -2.57
C TRP A 15 -2.40 23.01 -1.28
N ARG A 16 -1.89 22.21 -0.35
CA ARG A 16 -1.32 22.71 0.89
C ARG A 16 0.06 22.14 0.99
N ASN A 17 1.04 23.02 1.17
CA ASN A 17 2.39 22.57 1.40
C ASN A 17 2.44 21.85 2.77
N PRO A 18 2.84 20.58 2.81
CA PRO A 18 2.91 19.83 4.06
C PRO A 18 3.99 20.32 5.03
N ASP A 19 4.99 21.07 4.54
CA ASP A 19 6.13 21.53 5.33
C ASP A 19 5.99 22.98 5.83
N SER A 20 5.10 23.79 5.24
CA SER A 20 4.90 25.19 5.60
C SER A 20 3.59 25.76 5.05
N ASP A 21 2.89 26.60 5.81
CA ASP A 21 1.67 27.28 5.35
C ASP A 21 1.94 28.48 4.43
N GLU A 22 3.21 28.86 4.21
CA GLU A 22 3.58 30.10 3.49
C GLU A 22 3.62 29.95 1.96
N VAL A 23 3.60 28.72 1.44
CA VAL A 23 3.65 28.44 0.01
C VAL A 23 2.34 27.78 -0.42
N ASP A 24 1.56 28.52 -1.20
CA ASP A 24 0.37 28.01 -1.86
C ASP A 24 0.64 27.86 -3.37
N LEU A 25 -0.02 26.89 -4.00
CA LEU A 25 0.01 26.74 -5.46
C LEU A 25 -1.31 27.27 -6.02
N PRO A 26 -1.26 28.09 -7.08
CA PRO A 26 -2.49 28.52 -7.73
C PRO A 26 -3.24 27.32 -8.29
N GLU A 27 -4.53 27.51 -8.56
CA GLU A 27 -5.31 26.53 -9.29
C GLU A 27 -4.66 26.25 -10.66
N ILE A 28 -4.38 24.98 -10.93
CA ILE A 28 -3.79 24.51 -12.19
C ILE A 28 -4.89 23.77 -12.96
N ARG A 29 -5.01 24.08 -14.25
CA ARG A 29 -6.00 23.46 -15.14
C ARG A 29 -5.29 22.76 -16.29
N PHE A 30 -5.74 21.55 -16.59
CA PHE A 30 -5.28 20.74 -17.70
C PHE A 30 -6.45 20.45 -18.63
N ASP A 31 -6.20 20.33 -19.93
CA ASP A 31 -7.14 19.71 -20.85
C ASP A 31 -7.41 18.26 -20.40
N ALA A 32 -8.67 17.86 -20.36
CA ALA A 32 -9.05 16.60 -19.74
C ALA A 32 -8.67 15.38 -20.58
N GLU A 33 -8.73 15.46 -21.90
CA GLU A 33 -8.30 14.35 -22.77
C GLU A 33 -6.78 14.16 -22.71
N GLN A 34 -6.02 15.26 -22.71
CA GLN A 34 -4.57 15.21 -22.54
C GLN A 34 -4.16 14.70 -21.16
N TYR A 35 -4.89 15.11 -20.12
CA TYR A 35 -4.66 14.63 -18.76
C TYR A 35 -4.90 13.12 -18.66
N ASP A 36 -6.02 12.63 -19.18
CA ASP A 36 -6.35 11.20 -19.16
C ASP A 36 -5.29 10.39 -19.92
N ALA A 37 -4.89 10.83 -21.12
CA ALA A 37 -3.84 10.19 -21.90
C ALA A 37 -2.48 10.17 -21.18
N GLU A 38 -2.12 11.24 -20.48
CA GLU A 38 -0.87 11.30 -19.71
C GLU A 38 -0.93 10.42 -18.47
N VAL A 39 -2.07 10.34 -17.78
CA VAL A 39 -2.26 9.40 -16.66
C VAL A 39 -2.15 7.95 -17.16
N GLU A 40 -2.75 7.61 -18.30
CA GLU A 40 -2.64 6.28 -18.92
C GLU A 40 -1.18 5.96 -19.28
N ARG A 41 -0.48 6.88 -19.96
CA ARG A 41 0.94 6.73 -20.29
C ARG A 41 1.78 6.52 -19.03
N ALA A 42 1.62 7.37 -18.03
CA ALA A 42 2.38 7.31 -16.79
C ALA A 42 2.07 6.03 -15.99
N THR A 43 0.84 5.51 -16.07
CA THR A 43 0.43 4.25 -15.42
C THR A 43 1.06 3.03 -16.09
N ALA A 44 1.19 3.05 -17.42
CA ALA A 44 1.83 1.98 -18.21
C ALA A 44 3.36 2.04 -18.21
N ASP A 45 3.93 3.16 -17.79
CA ASP A 45 5.37 3.36 -17.74
C ASP A 45 5.98 2.72 -16.50
N HIS A 46 6.70 1.61 -16.71
CA HIS A 46 7.41 0.86 -15.67
C HIS A 46 8.93 0.98 -15.78
N HIS A 47 9.47 1.82 -16.67
CA HIS A 47 10.92 1.87 -16.93
C HIS A 47 11.74 2.41 -15.73
N TRP A 48 11.06 3.07 -14.79
CA TRP A 48 11.64 3.68 -13.60
C TRP A 48 11.66 2.72 -12.40
N GLU A 49 11.00 1.56 -12.51
CA GLU A 49 10.95 0.56 -11.46
C GLU A 49 12.32 -0.13 -11.33
N TRP A 50 12.82 -0.22 -10.10
CA TRP A 50 13.90 -1.13 -9.74
C TRP A 50 13.29 -2.46 -9.27
N PRO A 51 14.08 -3.55 -9.14
CA PRO A 51 13.55 -4.91 -8.92
C PRO A 51 12.49 -5.01 -7.81
N ALA A 52 12.78 -4.49 -6.61
CA ALA A 52 11.81 -4.52 -5.51
C ALA A 52 10.50 -3.79 -5.82
N ARG A 53 10.54 -2.71 -6.59
CA ARG A 53 9.33 -1.99 -6.97
C ARG A 53 8.49 -2.76 -7.99
N THR A 54 9.15 -3.44 -8.92
CA THR A 54 8.48 -4.36 -9.85
C THR A 54 7.83 -5.52 -9.11
N VAL A 55 8.55 -6.17 -8.18
CA VAL A 55 7.99 -7.25 -7.34
C VAL A 55 6.77 -6.74 -6.55
N ALA A 56 6.88 -5.58 -5.88
CA ALA A 56 5.79 -5.00 -5.09
C ALA A 56 4.53 -4.78 -5.94
N ARG A 57 4.68 -4.21 -7.15
CA ARG A 57 3.54 -3.98 -8.05
C ARG A 57 2.91 -5.29 -8.51
N LEU A 58 3.71 -6.26 -8.96
CA LEU A 58 3.20 -7.55 -9.44
C LEU A 58 2.46 -8.30 -8.33
N LEU A 59 3.04 -8.34 -7.13
CA LEU A 59 2.43 -8.99 -5.97
C LEU A 59 1.14 -8.29 -5.52
N GLU A 60 1.08 -6.96 -5.55
CA GLU A 60 -0.15 -6.22 -5.27
C GLU A 60 -1.24 -6.49 -6.32
N GLN A 61 -0.88 -6.53 -7.61
CA GLN A 61 -1.81 -6.87 -8.69
C GLN A 61 -2.39 -8.26 -8.51
N GLU A 62 -1.55 -9.25 -8.22
CA GLU A 62 -1.94 -10.63 -7.96
C GLU A 62 -2.94 -10.73 -6.81
N PHE A 63 -2.63 -10.14 -5.66
CA PHE A 63 -3.52 -10.18 -4.49
C PHE A 63 -4.79 -9.37 -4.64
N ARG A 64 -4.79 -8.30 -5.46
CA ARG A 64 -6.03 -7.59 -5.80
C ARG A 64 -6.90 -8.39 -6.79
N GLY A 65 -6.30 -9.22 -7.62
CA GLY A 65 -7.01 -10.19 -8.49
C GLY A 65 -7.59 -11.37 -7.70
N HIS A 66 -6.98 -11.75 -6.59
CA HIS A 66 -7.32 -12.94 -5.81
C HIS A 66 -7.41 -12.63 -4.30
N THR A 67 -8.56 -12.14 -3.82
CA THR A 67 -8.75 -11.75 -2.41
C THR A 67 -9.34 -12.84 -1.51
N ASP A 68 -9.77 -13.98 -2.07
CA ASP A 68 -10.45 -15.04 -1.33
C ASP A 68 -9.58 -15.64 -0.20
N TRP A 69 -8.27 -15.71 -0.41
CA TRP A 69 -7.35 -16.24 0.60
C TRP A 69 -7.26 -15.33 1.84
N LEU A 70 -7.37 -14.01 1.69
CA LEU A 70 -7.40 -13.07 2.82
C LEU A 70 -8.71 -13.15 3.59
N THR A 71 -9.82 -13.42 2.90
CA THR A 71 -11.15 -13.59 3.52
C THR A 71 -11.13 -14.72 4.55
N ARG A 72 -10.44 -15.82 4.24
CA ARG A 72 -10.24 -16.96 5.17
C ARG A 72 -9.62 -16.54 6.50
N TRP A 73 -8.74 -15.54 6.48
CA TRP A 73 -7.99 -15.06 7.65
C TRP A 73 -8.58 -13.78 8.25
N GLU A 74 -9.77 -13.37 7.79
CA GLU A 74 -10.38 -12.07 8.13
C GLU A 74 -9.38 -10.93 7.96
N CYS A 75 -8.68 -10.92 6.83
CA CYS A 75 -7.70 -9.90 6.50
C CYS A 75 -8.12 -9.12 5.27
N GLU A 76 -7.57 -7.91 5.12
CA GLU A 76 -7.72 -7.08 3.93
C GLU A 76 -6.36 -6.52 3.52
N LEU A 77 -6.06 -6.52 2.22
CA LEU A 77 -4.82 -5.98 1.70
C LEU A 77 -4.78 -4.46 1.93
N GLY A 78 -3.78 -4.02 2.69
CA GLY A 78 -3.46 -2.63 2.88
C GLY A 78 -2.75 -2.03 1.67
N GLY A 79 -1.79 -2.77 1.13
CA GLY A 79 -0.97 -2.43 -0.04
C GLY A 79 0.40 -3.13 0.02
N VAL A 80 1.15 -3.09 -1.07
CA VAL A 80 2.54 -3.56 -1.12
C VAL A 80 3.43 -2.39 -1.55
N SER A 81 4.53 -2.15 -0.85
CA SER A 81 5.36 -0.97 -1.11
C SER A 81 6.85 -1.29 -1.10
N ALA A 82 7.55 -0.74 -2.09
CA ALA A 82 9.00 -0.67 -2.14
C ALA A 82 9.44 0.78 -1.89
N TRP A 83 10.31 0.98 -0.91
CA TRP A 83 10.81 2.30 -0.54
C TRP A 83 12.16 2.58 -1.19
N LEU A 84 12.39 3.84 -1.59
CA LEU A 84 13.61 4.22 -2.30
C LEU A 84 14.90 4.04 -1.47
N TRP A 85 14.79 4.09 -0.14
CA TRP A 85 15.88 3.95 0.82
C TRP A 85 16.11 2.52 1.32
N GLU A 86 15.27 1.57 0.91
CA GLU A 86 15.32 0.14 1.28
C GLU A 86 15.09 -0.70 0.02
N ARG A 87 16.06 -0.65 -0.92
CA ARG A 87 15.88 -1.16 -2.29
C ARG A 87 15.86 -2.68 -2.41
N ASP A 88 16.31 -3.37 -1.38
CA ASP A 88 16.45 -4.83 -1.27
C ASP A 88 15.30 -5.47 -0.49
N GLN A 89 14.22 -4.74 -0.22
CA GLN A 89 13.04 -5.27 0.45
C GLN A 89 11.75 -4.61 0.00
N ILE A 90 10.65 -5.32 0.21
CA ILE A 90 9.29 -4.80 0.08
C ILE A 90 8.53 -4.97 1.39
N ASN A 91 7.52 -4.13 1.56
CA ASN A 91 6.64 -4.11 2.71
C ASN A 91 5.23 -4.47 2.26
N LEU A 92 4.69 -5.54 2.82
CA LEU A 92 3.29 -5.93 2.65
C LEU A 92 2.51 -5.51 3.88
N PHE A 93 1.40 -4.79 3.68
CA PHE A 93 0.54 -4.34 4.75
C PHE A 93 -0.82 -5.04 4.69
N LEU A 94 -1.31 -5.50 5.85
CA LEU A 94 -2.63 -6.12 6.00
C LEU A 94 -3.42 -5.44 7.12
N PHE A 95 -4.74 -5.45 7.02
CA PHE A 95 -5.65 -5.04 8.08
C PHE A 95 -6.44 -6.24 8.57
N HIS A 96 -6.60 -6.37 9.89
CA HIS A 96 -7.45 -7.37 10.51
C HIS A 96 -8.38 -6.69 11.53
N PRO A 97 -9.70 -6.99 11.53
CA PRO A 97 -10.44 -7.90 10.63
C PRO A 97 -10.71 -7.35 9.22
N GLY A 98 -10.12 -6.20 8.88
CA GLY A 98 -10.31 -5.48 7.62
C GLY A 98 -10.47 -3.98 7.86
N ARG A 99 -10.41 -3.16 6.80
CA ARG A 99 -10.47 -1.70 6.92
C ARG A 99 -11.86 -1.21 7.34
N SER A 100 -12.91 -1.99 7.11
CA SER A 100 -14.27 -1.64 7.55
C SER A 100 -14.39 -1.47 9.06
N ALA A 101 -13.55 -2.14 9.86
CA ALA A 101 -13.50 -1.97 11.31
C ALA A 101 -13.11 -0.53 11.70
N ILE A 102 -12.22 0.11 10.94
CA ILE A 102 -11.79 1.50 11.18
C ILE A 102 -12.97 2.46 11.07
N GLY A 103 -13.75 2.34 10.00
CA GLY A 103 -14.92 3.20 9.77
C GLY A 103 -16.08 2.94 10.72
N GLN A 104 -16.09 1.79 11.41
CA GLN A 104 -17.10 1.37 12.37
C GLN A 104 -16.65 1.54 13.83
N ASP A 105 -15.49 2.14 14.07
CA ASP A 105 -14.87 2.29 15.40
C ASP A 105 -14.78 0.95 16.17
N ARG A 106 -14.52 -0.14 15.44
CA ARG A 106 -14.27 -1.47 16.01
C ARG A 106 -12.76 -1.71 16.15
N PRO A 107 -12.34 -2.61 17.06
CA PRO A 107 -10.94 -2.97 17.19
C PRO A 107 -10.34 -3.42 15.86
N TRP A 108 -9.18 -2.87 15.53
CA TRP A 108 -8.44 -3.21 14.32
C TRP A 108 -6.94 -3.17 14.57
N LEU A 109 -6.20 -3.96 13.80
CA LEU A 109 -4.74 -3.91 13.72
C LEU A 109 -4.31 -3.83 12.27
N GLN A 110 -3.20 -3.13 12.04
CA GLN A 110 -2.43 -3.23 10.81
C GLN A 110 -1.20 -4.09 11.06
N PHE A 111 -0.96 -5.04 10.18
CA PHE A 111 0.22 -5.90 10.16
C PHE A 111 1.15 -5.47 9.03
N ARG A 112 2.46 -5.57 9.25
CA ARG A 112 3.52 -5.32 8.28
C ARG A 112 4.38 -6.58 8.17
N MET A 113 4.57 -7.05 6.95
CA MET A 113 5.52 -8.10 6.62
C MET A 113 6.64 -7.51 5.76
N LEU A 114 7.87 -7.89 6.06
CA LEU A 114 9.06 -7.53 5.29
C LEU A 114 9.47 -8.74 4.45
N LEU A 115 9.58 -8.55 3.14
CA LEU A 115 10.05 -9.57 2.21
C LEU A 115 11.34 -9.08 1.56
N SER A 116 12.41 -9.86 1.72
CA SER A 116 13.72 -9.57 1.11
C SER A 116 13.70 -9.87 -0.38
N ILE A 117 14.22 -8.96 -1.18
CA ILE A 117 14.29 -9.08 -2.64
C ILE A 117 15.71 -9.49 -3.03
N SER A 118 15.80 -10.52 -3.87
CA SER A 118 17.04 -11.01 -4.45
C SER A 118 17.29 -10.38 -5.83
N SER A 119 18.41 -10.76 -6.46
CA SER A 119 18.74 -10.38 -7.83
C SER A 119 18.04 -11.22 -8.91
N ASP A 120 17.20 -12.19 -8.52
CA ASP A 120 16.48 -13.06 -9.45
C ASP A 120 15.41 -12.28 -10.23
N ASP A 121 14.80 -12.92 -11.22
CA ASP A 121 13.76 -12.28 -12.03
C ASP A 121 12.59 -11.76 -11.13
N PRO A 122 12.17 -10.49 -11.26
CA PRO A 122 11.11 -9.93 -10.43
C PRO A 122 9.75 -10.66 -10.57
N LEU A 123 9.45 -11.24 -11.73
CA LEU A 123 8.21 -11.99 -11.94
C LEU A 123 8.25 -13.30 -11.14
N ASP A 124 9.32 -14.08 -11.31
CA ASP A 124 9.51 -15.35 -10.61
C ASP A 124 9.46 -15.14 -9.08
N GLN A 125 10.09 -14.07 -8.58
CA GLN A 125 10.04 -13.72 -7.16
C GLN A 125 8.63 -13.35 -6.69
N ALA A 126 7.87 -12.58 -7.48
CA ALA A 126 6.49 -12.22 -7.12
C ALA A 126 5.58 -13.46 -7.06
N GLU A 127 5.69 -14.38 -8.02
CA GLU A 127 4.96 -15.65 -8.02
C GLU A 127 5.32 -16.49 -6.79
N GLN A 128 6.61 -16.63 -6.49
CA GLN A 128 7.08 -17.37 -5.33
C GLN A 128 6.56 -16.78 -4.01
N PHE A 129 6.56 -15.45 -3.87
CA PHE A 129 5.99 -14.81 -2.68
C PHE A 129 4.48 -15.01 -2.58
N ALA A 130 3.76 -14.92 -3.69
CA ALA A 130 2.33 -15.17 -3.73
C ALA A 130 2.02 -16.59 -3.21
N GLU A 131 2.69 -17.61 -3.74
CA GLU A 131 2.53 -19.01 -3.31
C GLU A 131 2.81 -19.20 -1.82
N GLN A 132 3.89 -18.61 -1.31
CA GLN A 132 4.26 -18.72 0.11
C GLN A 132 3.22 -18.05 1.02
N LEU A 133 2.71 -16.88 0.63
CA LEU A 133 1.78 -16.09 1.42
C LEU A 133 0.39 -16.72 1.50
N VAL A 134 -0.09 -17.34 0.42
CA VAL A 134 -1.40 -18.01 0.42
C VAL A 134 -1.40 -19.34 1.19
N ALA A 135 -0.22 -19.91 1.46
CA ALA A 135 -0.08 -21.21 2.12
C ALA A 135 -0.40 -21.19 3.62
N GLY A 136 -0.41 -20.03 4.27
CA GLY A 136 -0.59 -19.90 5.73
C GLY A 136 -1.33 -18.63 6.14
N ASP A 137 -1.49 -18.45 7.46
CA ASP A 137 -1.99 -17.19 8.02
C ASP A 137 -0.91 -16.12 7.91
N PRO A 138 -1.10 -15.06 7.12
CA PRO A 138 -0.06 -14.06 6.92
C PRO A 138 0.25 -13.26 8.19
N ARG A 139 -0.64 -13.28 9.21
CA ARG A 139 -0.43 -12.58 10.48
C ARG A 139 0.62 -13.27 11.36
N GLU A 140 0.87 -14.57 11.16
CA GLU A 140 1.89 -15.30 11.93
C GLU A 140 3.31 -14.87 11.59
N ALA A 141 3.55 -14.45 10.35
CA ALA A 141 4.84 -13.98 9.86
C ALA A 141 4.97 -12.44 9.82
N ALA A 142 3.93 -11.71 10.25
CA ALA A 142 3.89 -10.26 10.20
C ALA A 142 3.95 -9.63 11.60
N GLU A 143 4.50 -8.43 11.68
CA GLU A 143 4.53 -7.64 12.91
C GLU A 143 3.35 -6.66 12.96
N VAL A 144 2.78 -6.44 14.14
CA VAL A 144 1.79 -5.37 14.33
C VAL A 144 2.49 -4.02 14.13
N ALA A 145 1.96 -3.18 13.24
CA ALA A 145 2.52 -1.90 12.85
C ALA A 145 1.53 -0.72 12.99
N GLY A 146 0.25 -0.99 13.24
CA GLY A 146 -0.78 0.03 13.43
C GLY A 146 -1.99 -0.48 14.24
N GLY A 147 -2.79 0.46 14.74
CA GLY A 147 -3.88 0.20 15.70
C GLY A 147 -3.56 0.81 17.07
N SER A 148 -3.99 0.15 18.14
CA SER A 148 -3.71 0.57 19.52
C SER A 148 -3.39 -0.63 20.44
N PRO A 149 -2.68 -0.42 21.58
CA PRO A 149 -2.46 -1.49 22.55
C PRO A 149 -3.76 -2.10 23.09
N GLU A 150 -4.81 -1.28 23.21
CA GLU A 150 -6.14 -1.72 23.63
C GLU A 150 -6.75 -2.67 22.59
N PHE A 151 -6.72 -2.29 21.30
CA PHE A 151 -7.23 -3.13 20.22
C PHE A 151 -6.44 -4.42 20.09
N ALA A 152 -5.12 -4.38 20.28
CA ALA A 152 -4.30 -5.58 20.32
C ALA A 152 -4.72 -6.53 21.45
N GLY A 153 -4.95 -6.01 22.66
CA GLY A 153 -5.49 -6.80 23.76
C GLY A 153 -6.86 -7.41 23.47
N GLN A 154 -7.77 -6.65 22.86
CA GLN A 154 -9.11 -7.14 22.49
C GLN A 154 -9.07 -8.20 21.37
N LEU A 155 -8.12 -8.09 20.44
CA LEU A 155 -7.95 -9.01 19.31
C LEU A 155 -6.98 -10.18 19.63
N GLY A 156 -6.42 -10.24 20.84
CA GLY A 156 -5.55 -11.33 21.28
C GLY A 156 -4.12 -11.26 20.75
N TYR A 157 -3.64 -10.10 20.30
CA TYR A 157 -2.28 -9.90 19.80
C TYR A 157 -1.39 -9.18 20.81
N PRO A 158 -0.08 -9.50 20.86
CA PRO A 158 0.87 -8.72 21.63
C PRO A 158 1.07 -7.34 20.98
N TRP A 159 1.18 -6.29 21.79
CA TRP A 159 1.57 -4.97 21.30
C TRP A 159 3.09 -4.88 21.17
N PRO A 160 3.64 -4.42 20.04
CA PRO A 160 5.07 -4.30 19.83
C PRO A 160 5.67 -3.33 20.85
N GLN A 161 6.71 -3.76 21.56
CA GLN A 161 7.51 -2.86 22.36
C GLN A 161 8.29 -1.96 21.39
N ARG A 162 8.16 -0.63 21.50
CA ARG A 162 8.98 0.30 20.72
C ARG A 162 10.44 -0.05 20.97
N ARG A 163 11.13 -0.59 19.95
CA ARG A 163 12.58 -0.61 19.96
C ARG A 163 13.02 0.86 19.95
N ARG A 164 13.52 1.33 21.09
CA ARG A 164 14.29 2.58 21.13
C ARG A 164 15.55 2.33 20.32
N THR A 165 15.55 2.73 19.06
CA THR A 165 16.76 3.01 18.29
C THR A 165 17.16 4.46 18.53
#